data_AF-A0A0B2RDT5-F1
#
_entry.id   AF-A0A0B2RDT5-F1
#
_cell.length_a   1.000
_cell.length_b   1.000
_cell.length_c   1.000
_cell.angle_alpha   90.00
_cell.angle_beta   90.00
_cell.angle_gamma   90.00
#
_symmetry.space_group_name_H-M   'P 1'
#
loop_
_entity.id
_entity.type
_entity.pdbx_description
1 polymer ?
#
loop_
_entity_poly.entity_id
_entity_poly.type
_entity_poly.pdbx_seq_one_letter_code
_entity_poly.pdbx_strand_id
1 'polypeptide(L)'
;MSSTTRRDLESGGANKNYNNISYSAAPTSYVYDPEVHWTSWLVPLFVAVNVVVFVVAMYLNDCPRKNLGFEGECVASLTKMGALRWDDVVNHHQAWRLVTCIWLHAGVVHLAANMLSLVFIGIRLEQQFGFVRIGIIYLLSGFGGSVLSSLFIRNNISVGASGALFGLLGAMLSELITNWSIYTNKAAALFTLLFIIVINLAIGMLPHVDNFAHIGGFLTGFLLGFILLLRPQFGWLEQRRPPAGVRLKSKYKAYQYVLWIVSAILLIVGLSIALVMLFRGENGYDHCHWCHYLTCVPTSKWKCNDN
;
A
#
# COMPACT_ATOMS: atom_id res chain seq x y z
N MET A 1 46.97 64.26 -26.78
CA MET A 1 46.40 63.04 -27.37
C MET A 1 45.11 63.44 -28.08
N SER A 2 45.23 63.90 -29.32
CA SER A 2 44.82 63.19 -30.56
C SER A 2 43.30 63.29 -30.79
N SER A 3 42.80 64.26 -31.57
CA SER A 3 42.58 64.20 -33.05
C SER A 3 41.43 63.24 -33.45
N THR A 4 40.50 63.47 -34.39
CA THR A 4 40.02 64.56 -35.27
C THR A 4 38.74 63.99 -35.97
N THR A 5 37.90 64.86 -36.56
CA THR A 5 37.14 64.66 -37.84
C THR A 5 35.61 64.35 -37.84
N ARG A 6 34.82 65.42 -38.05
CA ARG A 6 33.80 65.73 -39.10
C ARG A 6 33.26 64.65 -40.09
N ARG A 7 32.00 64.90 -40.54
CA ARG A 7 31.23 64.46 -41.75
C ARG A 7 30.25 63.27 -41.55
N ASP A 8 29.02 63.17 -42.11
CA ASP A 8 28.18 63.96 -43.02
C ASP A 8 26.69 63.45 -42.98
N LEU A 9 25.75 64.35 -43.31
CA LEU A 9 24.49 64.28 -44.10
C LEU A 9 23.57 63.02 -44.25
N GLU A 10 22.26 63.32 -44.14
CA GLU A 10 21.09 62.89 -44.95
C GLU A 10 20.72 61.41 -45.17
N SER A 11 19.46 61.05 -44.86
CA SER A 11 18.40 60.86 -45.87
C SER A 11 17.23 59.98 -45.36
N GLY A 12 16.02 60.54 -45.42
CA GLY A 12 14.81 59.91 -45.98
C GLY A 12 14.25 58.62 -45.39
N GLY A 13 12.98 58.67 -44.98
CA GLY A 13 12.06 57.58 -45.34
C GLY A 13 11.08 57.11 -44.26
N ALA A 14 9.86 57.63 -44.37
CA ALA A 14 8.61 56.86 -44.25
C ALA A 14 8.35 56.08 -42.94
N ASN A 15 7.64 56.77 -42.04
CA ASN A 15 6.40 56.34 -41.41
C ASN A 15 6.01 54.86 -41.64
N LYS A 16 6.24 53.99 -40.64
CA LYS A 16 5.61 52.68 -40.53
C LYS A 16 4.76 52.63 -39.28
N ASN A 17 3.44 52.68 -39.52
CA ASN A 17 2.37 52.38 -38.57
C ASN A 17 2.67 51.07 -37.81
N TYR A 18 2.99 51.18 -36.52
CA TYR A 18 2.85 50.06 -35.60
C TYR A 18 1.37 49.96 -35.23
N ASN A 19 0.68 49.01 -35.84
CA ASN A 19 -0.63 48.57 -35.38
C ASN A 19 -0.50 48.08 -33.93
N ASN A 20 -1.07 48.86 -33.01
CA ASN A 20 -1.33 48.47 -31.62
C ASN A 20 -2.25 47.24 -31.61
N ILE A 21 -1.66 46.05 -31.54
CA ILE A 21 -2.39 44.86 -31.09
C ILE A 21 -2.41 44.93 -29.58
N SER A 22 -3.49 45.48 -29.05
CA SER A 22 -3.87 45.41 -27.65
C SER A 22 -4.09 43.94 -27.26
N TYR A 23 -3.08 43.32 -26.66
CA TYR A 23 -3.24 42.07 -25.92
C TYR A 23 -4.15 42.34 -24.73
N SER A 24 -5.44 42.05 -24.91
CA SER A 24 -6.38 41.95 -23.80
C SER A 24 -5.92 40.78 -22.94
N ALA A 25 -5.31 41.07 -21.80
CA ALA A 25 -4.92 40.08 -20.81
C ALA A 25 -6.19 39.33 -20.37
N ALA A 26 -6.34 38.08 -20.83
CA ALA A 26 -7.34 37.18 -20.30
C ALA A 26 -7.04 36.93 -18.82
N PRO A 27 -8.02 37.03 -17.91
CA PRO A 27 -7.78 36.72 -16.50
C PRO A 27 -7.52 35.21 -16.39
N THR A 28 -6.28 34.84 -16.08
CA THR A 28 -5.86 33.50 -15.68
C THR A 28 -6.40 33.19 -14.28
N SER A 29 -7.71 32.96 -14.18
CA SER A 29 -8.27 32.29 -13.00
C SER A 29 -7.99 30.79 -13.14
N TYR A 30 -6.82 30.36 -12.66
CA TYR A 30 -6.56 28.96 -12.37
C TYR A 30 -7.57 28.51 -11.30
N VAL A 31 -8.64 27.85 -11.72
CA VAL A 31 -9.51 27.12 -10.79
C VAL A 31 -8.72 25.88 -10.38
N TYR A 32 -7.96 26.01 -9.29
CA TYR A 32 -7.49 24.88 -8.50
C TYR A 32 -8.75 24.14 -8.02
N ASP A 33 -9.09 23.03 -8.66
CA ASP A 33 -10.10 22.11 -8.14
C ASP A 33 -9.51 21.59 -6.82
N PRO A 34 -10.04 21.97 -5.64
CA PRO A 34 -9.47 21.54 -4.38
C PRO A 34 -9.41 20.03 -4.40
N GLU A 35 -8.24 19.44 -4.12
CA GLU A 35 -8.13 17.99 -3.93
C GLU A 35 -9.29 17.56 -3.04
N VAL A 36 -10.25 16.80 -3.57
CA VAL A 36 -11.41 16.36 -2.79
C VAL A 36 -10.87 15.39 -1.74
N HIS A 37 -10.55 15.96 -0.58
CA HIS A 37 -10.10 15.20 0.57
C HIS A 37 -11.30 14.50 1.17
N TRP A 38 -11.34 13.19 1.06
CA TRP A 38 -12.37 12.39 1.70
C TRP A 38 -12.25 12.53 3.21
N THR A 39 -13.37 12.66 3.91
CA THR A 39 -13.39 12.55 5.35
C THR A 39 -13.03 11.12 5.75
N SER A 40 -11.92 10.93 6.45
CA SER A 40 -11.52 9.61 6.95
C SER A 40 -12.39 9.16 8.09
N TRP A 41 -13.01 7.99 7.94
CA TRP A 41 -13.81 7.35 8.98
C TRP A 41 -13.58 5.84 9.03
N LEU A 42 -13.27 5.22 7.88
CA LEU A 42 -13.08 3.77 7.80
C LEU A 42 -11.79 3.34 8.47
N VAL A 43 -10.69 4.07 8.27
CA VAL A 43 -9.41 3.73 8.91
C VAL A 43 -9.49 3.91 10.44
N PRO A 44 -10.03 5.03 10.97
CA PRO A 44 -10.34 5.14 12.40
C PRO A 44 -11.24 4.01 12.92
N LEU A 45 -12.24 3.59 12.14
CA LEU A 45 -13.10 2.45 12.50
C LEU A 45 -12.30 1.14 12.59
N PHE A 46 -11.42 0.86 11.63
CA PHE A 46 -10.55 -0.32 11.70
C PHE A 46 -9.65 -0.29 12.93
N VAL A 47 -9.09 0.88 13.28
CA VAL A 47 -8.31 1.04 14.51
C VAL A 47 -9.17 0.72 15.73
N ALA A 48 -10.37 1.29 15.82
CA ALA A 48 -11.29 1.05 16.93
C ALA A 48 -11.66 -0.43 17.05
N VAL A 49 -11.98 -1.11 15.94
CA VAL A 49 -12.31 -2.55 15.93
C VAL A 49 -11.12 -3.37 16.44
N ASN A 50 -9.90 -3.11 15.96
CA ASN A 50 -8.71 -3.83 16.41
C ASN A 50 -8.44 -3.65 17.90
N VAL A 51 -8.60 -2.42 18.42
CA VAL A 51 -8.45 -2.13 19.85
C VAL A 51 -9.53 -2.86 20.67
N VAL A 52 -10.79 -2.81 20.24
CA VAL A 52 -11.89 -3.51 20.94
C VAL A 52 -11.67 -5.02 20.96
N VAL A 53 -11.35 -5.62 19.81
CA VAL A 53 -11.08 -7.06 19.69
C VAL A 53 -9.90 -7.45 20.58
N PHE A 54 -8.84 -6.63 20.63
CA PHE A 54 -7.71 -6.88 21.51
C PHE A 54 -8.08 -6.81 22.99
N VAL A 55 -8.86 -5.81 23.42
CA VAL A 55 -9.33 -5.69 24.81
C VAL A 55 -10.19 -6.90 25.20
N VAL A 56 -11.12 -7.30 24.33
CA VAL A 56 -11.94 -8.50 24.53
C VAL A 56 -11.06 -9.75 24.64
N ALA A 57 -10.06 -9.90 23.77
CA ALA A 57 -9.12 -11.02 23.84
C ALA A 57 -8.34 -11.04 25.15
N MET A 58 -7.82 -9.88 25.61
CA MET A 58 -7.10 -9.79 26.87
C MET A 58 -7.99 -10.13 28.08
N TYR A 59 -9.26 -9.70 28.05
CA TYR A 59 -10.22 -9.99 29.10
C TYR A 59 -10.59 -11.48 29.17
N LEU A 60 -10.95 -12.09 28.03
CA LEU A 60 -11.33 -13.51 27.96
C LEU A 60 -10.19 -14.45 28.35
N ASN A 61 -8.95 -13.99 28.24
CA ASN A 61 -7.75 -14.81 28.50
C ASN A 61 -7.18 -14.63 29.91
N ASP A 62 -7.81 -13.80 30.76
CA ASP A 62 -7.29 -13.42 32.09
C ASP A 62 -5.83 -12.92 32.06
N CYS A 63 -5.38 -12.38 30.92
CA CYS A 63 -3.97 -12.03 30.73
C CYS A 63 -3.46 -10.90 31.68
N PRO A 64 -4.28 -9.94 32.16
CA PRO A 64 -3.86 -9.00 33.20
C PRO A 64 -3.48 -9.64 34.55
N ARG A 65 -3.95 -10.86 34.85
CA ARG A 65 -3.64 -11.58 36.10
C ARG A 65 -2.45 -12.54 35.99
N LYS A 66 -2.04 -12.91 34.76
CA LYS A 66 -1.02 -13.94 34.53
C LYS A 66 0.29 -13.43 33.92
N ASN A 67 0.39 -12.20 33.41
CA ASN A 67 1.64 -11.67 32.86
C ASN A 67 1.73 -10.13 32.92
N LEU A 68 2.58 -9.62 33.82
CA LEU A 68 3.09 -8.24 33.84
C LEU A 68 4.49 -8.16 33.20
N GLY A 69 4.78 -9.02 32.22
CA GLY A 69 6.05 -9.05 31.49
C GLY A 69 5.87 -8.57 30.05
N PHE A 70 6.84 -7.79 29.55
CA PHE A 70 6.91 -7.33 28.16
C PHE A 70 6.96 -8.46 27.10
N GLU A 71 7.21 -9.71 27.53
CA GLU A 71 7.27 -10.95 26.71
C GLU A 71 6.27 -12.03 27.18
N GLY A 72 5.15 -11.64 27.79
CA GLY A 72 4.13 -12.59 28.26
C GLY A 72 3.25 -13.16 27.14
N GLU A 73 3.67 -14.29 26.57
CA GLU A 73 2.93 -15.04 25.55
C GLU A 73 1.57 -15.55 26.07
N CYS A 74 0.49 -14.81 25.77
CA CYS A 74 -0.91 -15.21 25.97
C CYS A 74 -1.32 -16.24 24.89
N VAL A 75 -0.67 -17.41 24.86
CA VAL A 75 -0.59 -18.26 23.64
C VAL A 75 -1.73 -19.27 23.45
N ALA A 76 -2.57 -19.55 24.44
CA ALA A 76 -3.53 -20.65 24.32
C ALA A 76 -4.94 -20.29 23.78
N SER A 77 -5.30 -19.01 23.63
CA SER A 77 -6.71 -18.64 23.37
C SER A 77 -6.97 -17.89 22.06
N LEU A 78 -5.95 -17.25 21.47
CA LEU A 78 -6.12 -16.59 20.16
C LEU A 78 -6.57 -17.58 19.07
N THR A 79 -6.15 -18.85 19.15
CA THR A 79 -6.63 -19.92 18.27
C THR A 79 -8.13 -20.14 18.37
N LYS A 80 -8.74 -20.04 19.55
CA LYS A 80 -10.21 -20.14 19.68
C LYS A 80 -10.93 -18.91 19.13
N MET A 81 -10.26 -17.76 19.14
CA MET A 81 -10.81 -16.47 18.68
C MET A 81 -10.65 -16.22 17.18
N GLY A 82 -10.03 -17.13 16.44
CA GLY A 82 -9.88 -16.99 14.98
C GLY A 82 -8.46 -16.70 14.51
N ALA A 83 -7.44 -16.97 15.32
CA ALA A 83 -6.06 -16.89 14.86
C ALA A 83 -5.80 -17.88 13.72
N LEU A 84 -4.85 -17.52 12.86
CA LEU A 84 -4.53 -18.30 11.68
C LEU A 84 -3.64 -19.47 12.08
N ARG A 85 -4.12 -20.69 11.79
CA ARG A 85 -3.39 -21.94 11.96
C ARG A 85 -3.74 -22.85 10.79
N TRP A 86 -2.72 -23.36 10.11
CA TRP A 86 -2.89 -24.16 8.88
C TRP A 86 -3.84 -25.34 9.07
N ASP A 87 -3.66 -26.09 10.16
CA ASP A 87 -4.47 -27.28 10.47
C ASP A 87 -5.97 -26.96 10.63
N ASP A 88 -6.31 -25.80 11.19
CA ASP A 88 -7.72 -25.39 11.31
C ASP A 88 -8.31 -24.99 9.95
N VAL A 89 -7.51 -24.35 9.09
CA VAL A 89 -7.95 -23.89 7.77
C VAL A 89 -8.14 -25.06 6.81
N VAL A 90 -7.16 -25.97 6.76
CA VAL A 90 -7.10 -27.05 5.77
C VAL A 90 -7.84 -28.30 6.25
N ASN A 91 -7.51 -28.81 7.43
CA ASN A 91 -8.09 -30.08 7.93
C ASN A 91 -9.46 -29.89 8.59
N HIS A 92 -9.68 -28.76 9.27
CA HIS A 92 -10.96 -28.45 9.91
C HIS A 92 -11.87 -27.51 9.07
N HIS A 93 -11.45 -27.17 7.85
CA HIS A 93 -12.20 -26.34 6.90
C HIS A 93 -12.65 -24.96 7.43
N GLN A 94 -11.89 -24.37 8.35
CA GLN A 94 -12.20 -23.08 8.99
C GLN A 94 -11.63 -21.90 8.18
N ALA A 95 -12.02 -21.80 6.90
CA ALA A 95 -11.51 -20.79 5.96
C ALA A 95 -11.75 -19.32 6.41
N TRP A 96 -12.76 -19.09 7.25
CA TRP A 96 -13.03 -17.78 7.85
C TRP A 96 -11.85 -17.22 8.66
N ARG A 97 -10.92 -18.09 9.12
CA ARG A 97 -9.69 -17.70 9.81
C ARG A 97 -8.74 -16.85 8.99
N LEU A 98 -8.78 -16.99 7.66
CA LEU A 98 -8.01 -16.18 6.71
C LEU A 98 -8.40 -14.69 6.75
N VAL A 99 -9.56 -14.37 7.33
CA VAL A 99 -10.05 -13.00 7.48
C VAL A 99 -10.04 -12.58 8.94
N THR A 100 -10.41 -13.46 9.88
CA THR A 100 -10.48 -13.08 11.29
C THR A 100 -9.12 -12.80 11.92
N CYS A 101 -8.05 -13.46 11.45
CA CYS A 101 -6.71 -13.27 12.00
C CYS A 101 -6.19 -11.82 11.82
N ILE A 102 -6.70 -11.09 10.82
CA ILE A 102 -6.35 -9.69 10.52
C ILE A 102 -6.69 -8.78 11.71
N TRP A 103 -7.70 -9.15 12.51
CA TRP A 103 -8.22 -8.35 13.61
C TRP A 103 -7.63 -8.70 14.99
N LEU A 104 -6.87 -9.78 15.07
CA LEU A 104 -6.27 -10.28 16.31
C LEU A 104 -4.84 -9.79 16.46
N HIS A 105 -4.38 -9.57 17.69
CA HIS A 105 -3.02 -9.12 17.95
C HIS A 105 -2.43 -9.88 19.15
N ALA A 106 -1.16 -10.27 19.03
CA ALA A 106 -0.47 -11.09 20.03
C ALA A 106 -0.09 -10.34 21.32
N GLY A 107 0.03 -9.00 21.27
CA GLY A 107 0.44 -8.20 22.41
C GLY A 107 0.30 -6.69 22.20
N VAL A 108 0.52 -5.93 23.27
CA VAL A 108 0.31 -4.47 23.30
C VAL A 108 1.24 -3.74 22.34
N VAL A 109 2.54 -4.08 22.34
CA VAL A 109 3.52 -3.45 21.42
C VAL A 109 3.17 -3.76 19.97
N HIS A 110 2.78 -5.00 19.68
CA HIS A 110 2.36 -5.41 18.34
C HIS A 110 1.12 -4.64 17.89
N LEU A 111 0.10 -4.51 18.74
CA LEU A 111 -1.08 -3.68 18.46
C LEU A 111 -0.69 -2.21 18.23
N ALA A 112 0.08 -1.62 19.14
CA ALA A 112 0.46 -0.20 19.08
C ALA A 112 1.21 0.12 17.77
N ALA A 113 2.17 -0.71 17.37
CA ALA A 113 2.91 -0.54 16.12
C ALA A 113 1.99 -0.63 14.88
N ASN A 114 1.05 -1.58 14.86
CA ASN A 114 0.08 -1.71 13.77
C ASN A 114 -0.86 -0.51 13.71
N MET A 115 -1.42 -0.08 14.84
CA MET A 115 -2.38 1.03 14.89
C MET A 115 -1.72 2.36 14.52
N LEU A 116 -0.50 2.61 15.00
CA LEU A 116 0.28 3.79 14.62
C LEU A 116 0.51 3.82 13.10
N SER A 117 0.96 2.70 12.53
CA SER A 117 1.17 2.57 11.09
C SER A 117 -0.13 2.75 10.29
N LEU A 118 -1.23 2.16 10.77
CA LEU A 118 -2.55 2.25 10.14
C LEU A 118 -3.07 3.69 10.13
N VAL A 119 -2.89 4.44 11.23
CA VAL A 119 -3.28 5.85 11.31
C VAL A 119 -2.46 6.69 10.34
N PHE A 120 -1.12 6.56 10.34
CA PHE A 120 -0.27 7.39 9.49
C PHE A 120 -0.45 7.10 7.99
N ILE A 121 -0.47 5.83 7.60
CA ILE A 121 -0.54 5.43 6.19
C ILE A 121 -2.01 5.38 5.73
N GLY A 122 -2.87 4.74 6.50
CA GLY A 122 -4.26 4.48 6.13
C GLY A 122 -5.08 5.76 6.00
N ILE A 123 -5.05 6.67 6.98
CA ILE A 123 -5.82 7.94 6.91
C ILE A 123 -5.38 8.72 5.68
N ARG A 124 -4.05 8.82 5.49
CA ARG A 124 -3.48 9.57 4.37
C ARG A 124 -3.90 9.01 3.01
N LEU A 125 -4.04 7.70 2.89
CA LEU A 125 -4.55 7.03 1.69
C LEU A 125 -6.07 7.20 1.55
N GLU A 126 -6.82 7.07 2.63
CA GLU A 126 -8.28 7.20 2.63
C GLU A 126 -8.71 8.59 2.20
N GLN A 127 -8.07 9.65 2.73
CA GLN A 127 -8.31 11.03 2.33
C GLN A 127 -8.06 11.27 0.85
N GLN A 128 -7.10 10.56 0.25
CA GLN A 128 -6.72 10.75 -1.14
C GLN A 128 -7.51 9.94 -2.16
N PHE A 129 -7.95 8.73 -1.79
CA PHE A 129 -8.55 7.78 -2.73
C PHE A 129 -9.97 7.35 -2.37
N GLY A 130 -10.42 7.70 -1.17
CA GLY A 130 -11.72 7.35 -0.63
C GLY A 130 -11.73 6.00 0.07
N PHE A 131 -12.65 5.89 1.03
CA PHE A 131 -12.78 4.74 1.93
C PHE A 131 -13.02 3.41 1.21
N VAL A 132 -13.80 3.38 0.12
CA VAL A 132 -14.12 2.13 -0.60
C VAL A 132 -12.85 1.47 -1.13
N ARG A 133 -11.98 2.24 -1.79
CA ARG A 133 -10.76 1.71 -2.42
C ARG A 133 -9.77 1.23 -1.37
N ILE A 134 -9.58 2.03 -0.32
CA ILE A 134 -8.65 1.70 0.76
C ILE A 134 -9.16 0.52 1.59
N GLY A 135 -10.47 0.43 1.84
CA GLY A 135 -11.10 -0.72 2.48
C GLY A 135 -10.88 -2.02 1.70
N ILE A 136 -11.10 -2.00 0.38
CA ILE A 136 -10.86 -3.17 -0.48
C ILE A 136 -9.39 -3.58 -0.45
N ILE A 137 -8.47 -2.63 -0.60
CA ILE A 137 -7.02 -2.91 -0.55
C ILE A 137 -6.66 -3.53 0.80
N TYR A 138 -7.09 -2.93 1.91
CA TYR A 138 -6.79 -3.42 3.25
C TYR A 138 -7.28 -4.86 3.46
N LEU A 139 -8.55 -5.14 3.16
CA LEU A 139 -9.16 -6.47 3.39
C LEU A 139 -8.55 -7.54 2.48
N LEU A 140 -8.42 -7.26 1.17
CA LEU A 140 -7.89 -8.24 0.22
C LEU A 140 -6.39 -8.47 0.41
N SER A 141 -5.61 -7.45 0.77
CA SER A 141 -4.21 -7.64 1.12
C SER A 141 -4.04 -8.45 2.42
N GLY A 142 -4.85 -8.20 3.44
CA GLY A 142 -4.83 -9.04 4.64
C GLY A 142 -5.18 -10.50 4.34
N PHE A 143 -6.16 -10.72 3.47
CA PHE A 143 -6.53 -12.06 3.00
C PHE A 143 -5.40 -12.72 2.19
N GLY A 144 -4.82 -12.02 1.21
CA GLY A 144 -3.71 -12.53 0.40
C GLY A 144 -2.45 -12.83 1.23
N GLY A 145 -2.18 -12.01 2.25
CA GLY A 145 -1.17 -12.29 3.27
C GLY A 145 -1.47 -13.57 4.04
N SER A 146 -2.70 -13.74 4.51
CA SER A 146 -3.12 -14.92 5.28
C SER A 146 -3.07 -16.22 4.46
N VAL A 147 -3.42 -16.15 3.18
CA VAL A 147 -3.28 -17.29 2.25
C VAL A 147 -1.81 -17.66 2.07
N LEU A 148 -0.94 -16.68 1.81
CA LEU A 148 0.49 -16.96 1.63
C LEU A 148 1.14 -17.46 2.92
N SER A 149 0.81 -16.86 4.06
CA SER A 149 1.23 -17.35 5.37
C SER A 149 0.84 -18.81 5.58
N SER A 150 -0.42 -19.18 5.33
CA SER A 150 -0.88 -20.56 5.52
C SER A 150 -0.19 -21.56 4.59
N LEU A 151 0.26 -21.15 3.40
CA LEU A 151 0.98 -22.04 2.48
C LEU A 151 2.39 -22.41 2.98
N PHE A 152 3.04 -21.52 3.72
CA PHE A 152 4.42 -21.69 4.16
C PHE A 152 4.54 -21.97 5.67
N ILE A 153 3.62 -21.51 6.50
CA ILE A 153 3.68 -21.65 7.96
C ILE A 153 2.62 -22.66 8.43
N ARG A 154 3.07 -23.80 8.95
CA ARG A 154 2.18 -24.88 9.42
C ARG A 154 2.09 -25.00 10.94
N ASN A 155 3.22 -24.87 11.62
CA ASN A 155 3.33 -25.15 13.06
C ASN A 155 3.25 -23.91 13.97
N ASN A 156 3.14 -22.70 13.40
CA ASN A 156 2.99 -21.46 14.15
C ASN A 156 1.60 -20.83 13.94
N ILE A 157 1.22 -19.99 14.89
CA ILE A 157 0.00 -19.19 14.83
C ILE A 157 0.35 -17.81 14.28
N SER A 158 -0.44 -17.32 13.33
CA SER A 158 -0.32 -15.97 12.78
C SER A 158 -1.54 -15.11 13.11
N VAL A 159 -1.27 -13.87 13.51
CA VAL A 159 -2.28 -12.85 13.83
C VAL A 159 -1.75 -11.46 13.46
N GLY A 160 -2.65 -10.54 13.13
CA GLY A 160 -2.33 -9.12 13.02
C GLY A 160 -2.77 -8.49 11.71
N ALA A 161 -2.97 -7.18 11.79
CA ALA A 161 -3.29 -6.34 10.64
C ALA A 161 -2.08 -6.11 9.70
N SER A 162 -0.90 -6.62 10.05
CA SER A 162 0.37 -6.25 9.42
C SER A 162 0.44 -6.65 7.94
N GLY A 163 -0.12 -7.79 7.54
CA GLY A 163 -0.26 -8.14 6.12
C GLY A 163 -1.07 -7.11 5.32
N ALA A 164 -2.17 -6.61 5.89
CA ALA A 164 -2.96 -5.55 5.26
C ALA A 164 -2.21 -4.21 5.19
N LEU A 165 -1.41 -3.87 6.21
CA LEU A 165 -0.55 -2.69 6.21
C LEU A 165 0.54 -2.74 5.14
N PHE A 166 1.19 -3.89 4.99
CA PHE A 166 2.12 -4.13 3.90
C PHE A 166 1.44 -4.03 2.53
N GLY A 167 0.17 -4.44 2.45
CA GLY A 167 -0.68 -4.17 1.29
C GLY A 167 -0.87 -2.70 0.96
N LEU A 168 -1.14 -1.87 1.97
CA LEU A 168 -1.23 -0.41 1.78
C LEU A 168 0.12 0.17 1.29
N LEU A 169 1.25 -0.29 1.82
CA LEU A 169 2.59 0.09 1.34
C LEU A 169 2.83 -0.36 -0.12
N GLY A 170 2.42 -1.57 -0.48
CA GLY A 170 2.47 -2.06 -1.87
C GLY A 170 1.61 -1.22 -2.80
N ALA A 171 0.40 -0.86 -2.36
CA ALA A 171 -0.49 0.00 -3.13
C ALA A 171 0.13 1.40 -3.34
N MET A 172 0.76 1.99 -2.31
CA MET A 172 1.51 3.24 -2.44
C MET A 172 2.63 3.14 -3.47
N LEU A 173 3.38 2.03 -3.49
CA LEU A 173 4.46 1.83 -4.46
C LEU A 173 3.91 1.78 -5.90
N SER A 174 2.83 1.04 -6.12
CA SER A 174 2.20 0.98 -7.45
C SER A 174 1.65 2.33 -7.92
N GLU A 175 1.13 3.15 -6.99
CA GLU A 175 0.65 4.50 -7.27
C GLU A 175 1.79 5.42 -7.69
N LEU A 176 2.91 5.36 -6.97
CA LEU A 176 4.12 6.12 -7.26
C LEU A 176 4.69 5.75 -8.64
N ILE A 177 4.73 4.46 -8.98
CA ILE A 177 5.17 3.97 -10.30
C ILE A 177 4.22 4.46 -11.40
N THR A 178 2.91 4.31 -11.20
CA THR A 178 1.90 4.68 -12.21
C THR A 178 1.88 6.18 -12.48
N ASN A 179 2.15 6.98 -11.45
CA ASN A 179 2.05 8.45 -11.46
C ASN A 179 3.42 9.12 -11.32
N TRP A 180 4.49 8.46 -11.77
CA TRP A 180 5.88 8.92 -11.66
C TRP A 180 6.12 10.37 -12.12
N SER A 181 5.37 10.83 -13.13
CA SER A 181 5.51 12.19 -13.68
C SER A 181 5.04 13.30 -12.74
N ILE A 182 4.18 12.99 -11.75
CA ILE A 182 3.53 13.98 -10.87
C ILE A 182 4.45 14.40 -9.71
N TYR A 183 5.26 13.49 -9.19
CA TYR A 183 6.12 13.75 -8.05
C TYR A 183 7.35 14.59 -8.44
N THR A 184 7.65 15.61 -7.65
CA THR A 184 8.83 16.48 -7.82
C THR A 184 10.10 15.77 -7.34
N ASN A 185 10.08 15.17 -6.15
CA ASN A 185 11.18 14.41 -5.55
C ASN A 185 10.96 12.89 -5.63
N LYS A 186 10.80 12.38 -6.85
CA LYS A 186 10.42 10.99 -7.17
C LYS A 186 11.37 9.96 -6.55
N ALA A 187 12.67 10.18 -6.73
CA ALA A 187 13.71 9.26 -6.29
C ALA A 187 13.78 9.19 -4.76
N ALA A 188 13.65 10.33 -4.08
CA ALA A 188 13.61 10.37 -2.61
C ALA A 188 12.36 9.66 -2.08
N ALA A 189 11.18 9.93 -2.63
CA ALA A 189 9.94 9.26 -2.23
C ALA A 189 10.01 7.74 -2.44
N LEU A 190 10.52 7.30 -3.59
CA LEU A 190 10.72 5.88 -3.88
C LEU A 190 11.72 5.24 -2.90
N PHE A 191 12.86 5.89 -2.68
CA PHE A 191 13.90 5.37 -1.79
C PHE A 191 13.39 5.28 -0.35
N THR A 192 12.71 6.30 0.16
CA THR A 192 12.09 6.27 1.50
C THR A 192 11.08 5.15 1.62
N LEU A 193 10.21 4.98 0.63
CA LEU A 193 9.20 3.92 0.65
C LEU A 193 9.84 2.52 0.63
N LEU A 194 10.82 2.29 -0.25
CA LEU A 194 11.55 1.03 -0.32
C LEU A 194 12.34 0.76 0.96
N PHE A 195 12.96 1.79 1.55
CA PHE A 195 13.67 1.68 2.81
C PHE A 195 12.75 1.25 3.95
N ILE A 196 11.55 1.85 4.05
CA ILE A 196 10.52 1.46 5.02
C ILE A 196 10.11 0.00 4.81
N ILE A 197 9.84 -0.41 3.56
CA ILE A 197 9.44 -1.79 3.24
C ILE A 197 10.52 -2.79 3.65
N VAL A 198 11.77 -2.52 3.26
CA VAL A 198 12.91 -3.42 3.54
C VAL A 198 13.17 -3.51 5.04
N ILE A 199 13.14 -2.40 5.78
CA ILE A 199 13.32 -2.43 7.24
C ILE A 199 12.21 -3.22 7.92
N ASN A 200 10.95 -3.02 7.55
CA ASN A 200 9.85 -3.76 8.18
C ASN A 200 9.94 -5.27 7.89
N LEU A 201 10.32 -5.67 6.67
CA LEU A 201 10.59 -7.08 6.36
C LEU A 201 11.81 -7.63 7.12
N ALA A 202 12.85 -6.81 7.29
CA ALA A 202 14.03 -7.20 8.05
C ALA A 202 13.72 -7.40 9.55
N ILE A 203 12.91 -6.51 10.12
CA ILE A 203 12.36 -6.67 11.48
C ILE A 203 11.51 -7.92 11.56
N GLY A 204 10.78 -8.28 10.50
CA GLY A 204 9.98 -9.49 10.48
C GLY A 204 10.79 -10.80 10.36
N MET A 205 12.11 -10.73 10.23
CA MET A 205 12.99 -11.91 10.41
C MET A 205 13.19 -12.28 11.89
N LEU A 206 12.68 -11.45 12.81
CA LEU A 206 12.64 -11.77 14.23
C LEU A 206 11.66 -12.93 14.48
N PRO A 207 11.96 -13.80 15.46
CA PRO A 207 11.07 -14.91 15.79
C PRO A 207 9.66 -14.40 16.16
N HIS A 208 8.64 -15.18 15.78
CA HIS A 208 7.21 -14.87 15.96
C HIS A 208 6.62 -13.80 15.03
N VAL A 209 7.39 -13.25 14.09
CA VAL A 209 6.84 -12.36 13.05
C VAL A 209 6.63 -13.12 11.74
N ASP A 210 5.47 -12.92 11.14
CA ASP A 210 5.06 -13.62 9.92
C ASP A 210 5.41 -12.81 8.66
N ASN A 211 6.61 -13.05 8.13
CA ASN A 211 7.07 -12.40 6.91
C ASN A 211 6.34 -12.88 5.64
N PHE A 212 5.78 -14.10 5.63
CA PHE A 212 4.98 -14.55 4.48
C PHE A 212 3.65 -13.79 4.40
N ALA A 213 3.03 -13.48 5.55
CA ALA A 213 1.88 -12.59 5.58
C ALA A 213 2.22 -11.19 5.04
N HIS A 214 3.38 -10.65 5.39
CA HIS A 214 3.83 -9.34 4.89
C HIS A 214 4.08 -9.36 3.38
N ILE A 215 4.80 -10.37 2.87
CA ILE A 215 5.08 -10.52 1.44
C ILE A 215 3.79 -10.71 0.64
N GLY A 216 2.89 -11.60 1.10
CA GLY A 216 1.63 -11.88 0.42
C GLY A 216 0.70 -10.68 0.42
N GLY A 217 0.65 -9.95 1.54
CA GLY A 217 -0.10 -8.72 1.65
C GLY A 217 0.44 -7.62 0.75
N PHE A 218 1.76 -7.41 0.75
CA PHE A 218 2.45 -6.46 -0.13
C PHE A 218 2.19 -6.75 -1.60
N LEU A 219 2.37 -7.98 -2.06
CA LEU A 219 2.16 -8.37 -3.45
C LEU A 219 0.71 -8.14 -3.87
N THR A 220 -0.24 -8.55 -3.02
CA THR A 220 -1.67 -8.34 -3.26
C THR A 220 -2.01 -6.86 -3.35
N GLY A 221 -1.48 -6.05 -2.44
CA GLY A 221 -1.73 -4.60 -2.40
C GLY A 221 -1.07 -3.86 -3.56
N PHE A 222 0.12 -4.28 -3.97
CA PHE A 222 0.83 -3.76 -5.13
C PHE A 222 0.04 -3.98 -6.43
N LEU A 223 -0.49 -5.19 -6.64
CA LEU A 223 -1.36 -5.49 -7.78
C LEU A 223 -2.69 -4.73 -7.70
N LEU A 224 -3.32 -4.67 -6.52
CA LEU A 224 -4.56 -3.92 -6.32
C LEU A 224 -4.38 -2.41 -6.51
N GLY A 225 -3.22 -1.85 -6.20
CA GLY A 225 -2.98 -0.43 -6.40
C GLY A 225 -2.90 -0.07 -7.90
N PHE A 226 -2.34 -0.94 -8.74
CA PHE A 226 -2.49 -0.83 -10.20
C PHE A 226 -3.91 -1.05 -10.71
N ILE A 227 -4.84 -1.51 -9.88
CA ILE A 227 -6.26 -1.71 -10.26
C ILE A 227 -7.12 -0.53 -9.78
N LEU A 228 -6.91 -0.10 -8.54
CA LEU A 228 -7.81 0.80 -7.80
C LEU A 228 -7.26 2.23 -7.66
N LEU A 229 -5.95 2.43 -7.72
CA LEU A 229 -5.30 3.74 -7.50
C LEU A 229 -4.90 4.46 -8.80
N LEU A 230 -5.50 4.11 -9.95
CA LEU A 230 -5.28 4.86 -11.20
C LEU A 230 -5.80 6.30 -11.09
N ARG A 231 -4.90 7.26 -11.32
CA ARG A 231 -5.29 8.65 -11.53
C ARG A 231 -5.45 8.97 -13.01
N PRO A 232 -6.50 9.70 -13.40
CA PRO A 232 -6.67 10.18 -14.77
C PRO A 232 -5.60 11.24 -15.10
N GLN A 233 -5.29 11.40 -16.38
CA GLN A 233 -4.32 12.41 -16.82
C GLN A 233 -4.80 13.82 -16.46
N PHE A 234 -3.88 14.68 -16.00
CA PHE A 234 -4.18 16.10 -15.69
C PHE A 234 -4.90 16.81 -16.85
N GLY A 235 -4.46 16.58 -18.09
CA GLY A 235 -5.08 17.19 -19.27
C GLY A 235 -6.52 16.73 -19.58
N TRP A 236 -7.02 15.66 -18.95
CA TRP A 236 -8.42 15.25 -19.03
C TRP A 236 -9.28 15.89 -17.93
N LEU A 237 -8.71 16.10 -16.74
CA LEU A 237 -9.37 16.79 -15.61
C LEU A 237 -9.64 18.27 -15.92
N GLU A 238 -8.71 18.94 -16.61
CA GLU A 238 -8.79 20.34 -17.02
C GLU A 238 -9.82 20.58 -18.16
N GLN A 239 -10.34 19.51 -18.77
CA GLN A 239 -11.21 19.53 -19.95
C GLN A 239 -12.72 19.51 -19.64
N ARG A 240 -13.18 19.97 -18.46
CA ARG A 240 -14.62 20.03 -18.16
C ARG A 240 -15.42 21.02 -19.05
N ARG A 241 -14.75 21.91 -19.80
CA ARG A 241 -15.35 22.75 -20.88
C ARG A 241 -14.35 22.97 -22.04
N PRO A 242 -14.16 22.02 -22.96
CA PRO A 242 -13.23 22.21 -24.07
C PRO A 242 -13.84 23.14 -25.13
N PRO A 243 -13.06 24.06 -25.73
CA PRO A 243 -13.48 24.79 -26.93
C PRO A 243 -13.82 23.82 -28.07
N ALA A 244 -14.82 24.17 -28.89
CA ALA A 244 -15.21 23.35 -30.03
C ALA A 244 -14.01 23.09 -30.96
N GLY A 245 -13.74 21.82 -31.28
CA GLY A 245 -12.68 21.41 -32.22
C GLY A 245 -11.40 20.84 -31.59
N VAL A 246 -11.26 20.82 -30.26
CA VAL A 246 -10.10 20.20 -29.59
C VAL A 246 -10.28 18.68 -29.48
N ARG A 247 -9.32 17.91 -29.99
CA ARG A 247 -9.29 16.44 -29.87
C ARG A 247 -9.18 16.05 -28.39
N LEU A 248 -10.18 15.32 -27.89
CA LEU A 248 -10.20 14.79 -26.51
C LEU A 248 -8.96 13.92 -26.27
N LYS A 249 -8.23 14.20 -25.19
CA LYS A 249 -7.16 13.32 -24.72
C LYS A 249 -7.79 12.14 -23.97
N SER A 250 -7.24 10.93 -24.15
CA SER A 250 -7.69 9.74 -23.41
C SER A 250 -7.54 9.96 -21.90
N LYS A 251 -8.54 9.49 -21.12
CA LYS A 251 -8.57 9.59 -19.65
C LYS A 251 -7.33 8.97 -19.00
N TYR A 252 -6.85 7.85 -19.53
CA TYR A 252 -5.67 7.13 -19.07
C TYR A 252 -4.66 6.89 -20.21
N LYS A 253 -3.38 6.77 -19.87
CA LYS A 253 -2.30 6.42 -20.81
C LYS A 253 -2.36 4.92 -21.15
N ALA A 254 -1.85 4.53 -22.33
CA ALA A 254 -1.84 3.13 -22.76
C ALA A 254 -1.15 2.19 -21.74
N TYR A 255 -0.01 2.60 -21.17
CA TYR A 255 0.67 1.79 -20.15
C TYR A 255 -0.17 1.58 -18.88
N GLN A 256 -1.02 2.55 -18.50
CA GLN A 256 -1.89 2.41 -17.32
C GLN A 256 -2.94 1.31 -17.54
N TYR A 257 -3.50 1.23 -18.75
CA TYR A 257 -4.40 0.14 -19.12
C TYR A 257 -3.70 -1.21 -19.17
N VAL A 258 -2.48 -1.27 -19.72
CA VAL A 258 -1.69 -2.52 -19.73
C VAL A 258 -1.40 -3.00 -18.31
N LEU A 259 -0.90 -2.11 -17.44
CA LEU A 259 -0.65 -2.45 -16.03
C LEU A 259 -1.92 -2.87 -15.30
N TRP A 260 -3.06 -2.20 -15.58
CA TRP A 260 -4.36 -2.56 -15.01
C TRP A 260 -4.78 -3.98 -15.41
N ILE A 261 -4.76 -4.32 -16.70
CA ILE A 261 -5.16 -5.65 -17.20
C ILE A 261 -4.21 -6.73 -16.66
N VAL A 262 -2.91 -6.52 -16.77
CA VAL A 262 -1.90 -7.49 -16.33
C VAL A 262 -2.03 -7.73 -14.83
N SER A 263 -2.19 -6.68 -14.03
CA SER A 263 -2.33 -6.82 -12.57
C SER A 263 -3.62 -7.54 -12.19
N ALA A 264 -4.73 -7.28 -12.90
CA ALA A 264 -5.99 -8.00 -12.67
C ALA A 264 -5.86 -9.51 -12.97
N ILE A 265 -5.21 -9.87 -14.09
CA ILE A 265 -4.97 -11.26 -14.45
C ILE A 265 -4.06 -11.94 -13.41
N LEU A 266 -2.92 -11.31 -13.08
CA LEU A 266 -1.97 -11.86 -12.11
C LEU A 266 -2.60 -12.06 -10.73
N LEU A 267 -3.42 -11.11 -10.28
CA LEU A 267 -4.09 -11.19 -8.98
C LEU A 267 -5.09 -12.35 -8.96
N ILE A 268 -5.95 -12.46 -9.98
CA ILE A 268 -6.98 -13.51 -10.05
C ILE A 268 -6.34 -14.89 -10.15
N VAL A 269 -5.40 -15.06 -11.09
CA VAL A 269 -4.74 -16.34 -11.34
C VAL A 269 -3.87 -16.73 -10.14
N GLY A 270 -3.05 -15.81 -9.64
CA GLY A 270 -2.16 -16.06 -8.50
C GLY A 270 -2.92 -16.43 -7.23
N LEU A 271 -3.98 -15.68 -6.89
CA LEU A 271 -4.79 -15.98 -5.70
C LEU A 271 -5.56 -17.30 -5.85
N SER A 272 -6.05 -17.60 -7.06
CA SER A 272 -6.74 -18.87 -7.33
C SER A 272 -5.80 -20.06 -7.18
N ILE A 273 -4.59 -19.98 -7.75
CA ILE A 273 -3.57 -21.03 -7.59
C ILE A 273 -3.21 -21.20 -6.12
N ALA A 274 -2.93 -20.10 -5.41
CA ALA A 274 -2.56 -20.14 -4.00
C ALA A 274 -3.67 -20.78 -3.12
N LEU A 275 -4.94 -20.44 -3.36
CA LEU A 275 -6.07 -21.05 -2.65
C LEU A 275 -6.22 -22.54 -2.98
N VAL A 276 -6.07 -22.94 -4.23
CA VAL A 276 -6.13 -24.35 -4.63
C VAL A 276 -5.01 -25.15 -3.97
N MET A 277 -3.78 -24.64 -3.97
CA MET A 277 -2.65 -25.28 -3.28
C MET A 277 -2.91 -25.38 -1.78
N LEU A 278 -3.45 -24.32 -1.17
CA LEU A 278 -3.73 -24.29 0.26
C LEU A 278 -4.75 -25.35 0.66
N PHE A 279 -5.90 -25.42 -0.03
CA PHE A 279 -6.95 -26.38 0.28
C PHE A 279 -6.63 -27.82 -0.17
N ARG A 280 -5.63 -28.01 -1.04
CA ARG A 280 -5.02 -29.32 -1.30
C ARG A 280 -4.03 -29.76 -0.23
N GLY A 281 -3.66 -28.87 0.69
CA GLY A 281 -2.68 -29.16 1.73
C GLY A 281 -1.25 -29.25 1.20
N GLU A 282 -0.94 -28.61 0.07
CA GLU A 282 0.43 -28.55 -0.46
C GLU A 282 1.32 -27.67 0.43
N ASN A 283 2.62 -28.01 0.54
CA ASN A 283 3.57 -27.23 1.32
C ASN A 283 4.35 -26.29 0.40
N GLY A 284 4.32 -24.99 0.68
CA GLY A 284 5.10 -24.01 -0.06
C GLY A 284 6.61 -24.27 0.02
N TYR A 285 7.09 -24.87 1.11
CA TYR A 285 8.51 -25.20 1.27
C TYR A 285 9.02 -26.27 0.30
N ASP A 286 8.16 -27.19 -0.14
CA ASP A 286 8.54 -28.24 -1.09
C ASP A 286 8.98 -27.65 -2.44
N HIS A 287 8.54 -26.41 -2.72
CA HIS A 287 8.85 -25.68 -3.95
C HIS A 287 9.95 -24.62 -3.75
N CYS A 288 10.45 -24.41 -2.52
CA CYS A 288 11.42 -23.36 -2.21
C CYS A 288 12.29 -23.69 -0.98
N HIS A 289 13.47 -24.25 -1.23
CA HIS A 289 14.40 -24.62 -0.16
C HIS A 289 14.96 -23.43 0.64
N TRP A 290 15.06 -22.23 0.08
CA TRP A 290 15.61 -21.05 0.78
C TRP A 290 14.55 -20.23 1.52
N CYS A 291 13.27 -20.49 1.30
CA CYS A 291 12.18 -19.70 1.85
C CYS A 291 12.10 -19.74 3.39
N HIS A 292 12.71 -20.73 4.06
CA HIS A 292 12.72 -20.80 5.53
C HIS A 292 13.45 -19.61 6.17
N TYR A 293 14.50 -19.10 5.51
CA TYR A 293 15.24 -17.92 5.96
C TYR A 293 14.45 -16.61 5.87
N LEU A 294 13.33 -16.59 5.14
CA LEU A 294 12.48 -15.41 5.06
C LEU A 294 11.76 -15.12 6.37
N THR A 295 11.47 -16.14 7.19
CA THR A 295 10.74 -15.97 8.45
C THR A 295 11.65 -16.02 9.67
N CYS A 296 12.73 -16.82 9.62
CA CYS A 296 13.66 -16.89 10.73
C CYS A 296 15.09 -17.14 10.23
N VAL A 297 16.01 -16.26 10.64
CA VAL A 297 17.45 -16.47 10.44
C VAL A 297 18.06 -16.87 11.79
N PRO A 298 18.68 -18.06 11.90
CA PRO A 298 19.28 -18.50 13.16
C PRO A 298 20.47 -17.62 13.52
N THR A 299 20.59 -17.23 14.79
CA THR A 299 21.72 -16.43 15.30
C THR A 299 22.26 -16.99 16.60
N SER A 300 23.37 -16.45 17.12
CA SER A 300 23.89 -16.84 18.44
C SER A 300 22.92 -16.53 19.60
N LYS A 301 21.93 -15.66 19.38
CA LYS A 301 20.95 -15.23 20.40
C LYS A 301 19.62 -15.98 20.35
N TRP A 302 19.28 -16.64 19.24
CA TRP A 302 18.03 -17.40 19.11
C TRP A 302 18.13 -18.50 18.05
N LYS A 303 17.37 -19.58 18.27
CA LYS A 303 17.25 -20.70 17.32
C LYS A 303 15.89 -20.65 16.63
N CYS A 304 15.87 -20.94 15.34
CA CYS A 304 14.63 -21.20 14.61
C CYS A 304 14.22 -22.63 14.95
N ASN A 305 12.99 -22.84 15.40
CA ASN A 305 12.46 -24.20 15.52
C ASN A 305 12.19 -24.75 14.13
N ASP A 306 12.49 -26.03 13.91
CA ASP A 306 12.21 -26.70 12.65
C ASP A 306 10.70 -26.63 12.37
N ASN A 307 10.38 -26.13 11.17
CA ASN A 307 9.03 -25.77 10.71
C ASN A 307 8.04 -26.91 10.68
#